data_AF-A0A1G2F4X8-F1
#
_entry.id   AF-A0A1G2F4X8-F1
#
_cell.length_a   1.000
_cell.length_b   1.000
_cell.length_c   1.000
_cell.angle_alpha   90.00
_cell.angle_beta   90.00
_cell.angle_gamma   90.00
#
_symmetry.space_group_name_H-M   'P 1'
#
loop_
_entity.id
_entity.type
_entity.pdbx_description
1 polymer ?
#
loop_
_entity_poly.entity_id
_entity_poly.type
_entity_poly.pdbx_seq_one_letter_code
_entity_poly.pdbx_strand_id
1 'polypeptide(L)'
;MIEKIDMNELGLKVRLEDEIARYNKFQNMMGAINSTKVKTKMLNTRTFVKYILKEGSITEKRELLANMKSRLVIKNKEVTLQE
;
A
#
# COMPACT_ATOMS: atom_id res chain seq x y z
N MET A 1 0.91 15.63 -4.47
CA MET A 1 0.75 15.58 -3.00
C MET A 1 1.20 14.25 -2.42
N ILE A 2 0.63 13.10 -2.84
CA ILE A 2 1.04 11.75 -2.37
C ILE A 2 2.53 11.44 -2.59
N GLU A 3 3.15 12.01 -3.61
CA GLU A 3 4.57 11.76 -3.91
C GLU A 3 5.52 12.33 -2.86
N LYS A 4 5.09 13.38 -2.14
CA LYS A 4 5.86 14.08 -1.11
C LYS A 4 5.64 13.53 0.31
N ILE A 5 4.74 12.56 0.48
CA ILE A 5 4.40 12.07 1.82
C ILE A 5 5.43 11.03 2.26
N ASP A 6 6.07 11.29 3.40
CA ASP A 6 6.97 10.33 4.04
C ASP A 6 6.12 9.29 4.81
N MET A 7 6.29 8.03 4.42
CA MET A 7 5.57 6.89 4.98
C MET A 7 6.54 5.95 5.67
N ASN A 8 6.03 5.15 6.60
CA ASN A 8 6.77 3.99 7.10
C ASN A 8 6.91 2.92 6.01
N GLU A 9 7.94 3.06 5.17
CA GLU A 9 8.21 2.19 4.03
C GLU A 9 8.48 0.73 4.45
N LEU A 10 9.08 0.53 5.63
CA LEU A 10 9.36 -0.81 6.16
C LEU A 10 8.06 -1.56 6.47
N GLY A 11 7.10 -0.92 7.17
CA GLY A 11 5.81 -1.53 7.48
C GLY A 11 4.99 -1.85 6.23
N LEU A 12 5.02 -0.95 5.22
CA LEU A 12 4.33 -1.16 3.96
C LEU A 12 4.92 -2.30 3.13
N LYS A 13 6.25 -2.45 3.17
CA LYS A 13 6.93 -3.55 2.47
C LYS A 13 6.56 -4.91 3.05
N VAL A 14 6.56 -5.04 4.38
CA VAL A 14 6.14 -6.29 5.05
C VAL A 14 4.70 -6.64 4.69
N ARG A 15 3.78 -5.67 4.74
CA ARG A 15 2.38 -5.89 4.37
C ARG A 15 2.23 -6.32 2.90
N LEU A 16 2.99 -5.69 1.99
CA LEU A 16 3.00 -6.06 0.58
C LEU A 16 3.52 -7.48 0.36
N GLU A 17 4.58 -7.89 1.08
CA GLU A 17 5.12 -9.25 1.04
C GLU A 17 4.07 -10.28 1.48
N ASP A 18 3.34 -10.00 2.57
CA ASP A 18 2.26 -10.86 3.06
C ASP A 18 1.11 -10.97 2.05
N GLU A 19 0.71 -9.87 1.40
CA GLU A 19 -0.35 -9.86 0.38
C GLU A 19 0.04 -10.74 -0.82
N ILE A 20 1.29 -10.61 -1.29
CA ILE A 20 1.84 -11.41 -2.39
C ILE A 20 1.91 -12.89 -1.99
N ALA A 21 2.32 -13.19 -0.76
CA ALA A 21 2.35 -14.56 -0.26
C ALA A 21 0.94 -15.18 -0.22
N ARG A 22 -0.07 -14.44 0.28
CA ARG A 22 -1.48 -14.86 0.27
C ARG A 22 -1.99 -15.08 -1.15
N TYR A 23 -1.71 -14.15 -2.06
CA TYR A 23 -2.11 -14.27 -3.46
C TYR A 23 -1.50 -15.50 -4.14
N ASN A 24 -0.18 -15.70 -3.98
CA ASN A 24 0.49 -16.88 -4.54
C ASN A 24 -0.05 -18.19 -3.93
N LYS A 25 -0.35 -18.22 -2.62
CA LYS A 25 -0.97 -19.38 -1.98
C LYS A 25 -2.36 -19.67 -2.54
N PHE A 26 -3.17 -18.63 -2.74
CA PHE A 26 -4.49 -18.74 -3.34
C PHE A 26 -4.43 -19.27 -4.78
N GLN A 27 -3.51 -18.74 -5.60
CA GLN A 27 -3.28 -19.23 -6.97
C GLN A 27 -2.91 -20.72 -7.00
N ASN A 28 -2.02 -21.15 -6.11
CA ASN A 28 -1.65 -22.57 -5.99
C ASN A 28 -2.85 -23.44 -5.60
N MET A 29 -3.69 -22.97 -4.66
CA MET A 29 -4.89 -23.70 -4.23
C MET A 29 -5.92 -23.85 -5.36
N MET A 30 -6.03 -22.84 -6.23
CA MET A 30 -6.92 -22.86 -7.39
C MET A 30 -6.37 -23.70 -8.56
N GLY A 31 -5.25 -24.40 -8.39
CA GLY A 31 -4.68 -25.28 -9.43
C GLY A 31 -4.13 -24.54 -10.64
N ALA A 32 -3.80 -23.24 -10.51
CA ALA A 32 -3.17 -22.45 -11.56
C ALA A 32 -1.68 -22.86 -11.70
N ILE A 33 -1.43 -24.04 -12.25
CA ILE A 33 -0.10 -24.67 -12.39
C ILE A 33 0.84 -23.83 -13.27
N ASN A 34 0.29 -22.91 -14.09
CA ASN A 34 1.04 -22.06 -15.02
C ASN A 34 1.04 -20.56 -14.65
N SER A 35 0.51 -20.14 -13.49
CA SER A 35 0.53 -18.73 -13.13
C SER A 35 1.92 -18.33 -12.59
N THR A 36 2.54 -17.36 -13.25
CA THR A 36 3.83 -16.81 -12.85
C THR A 36 3.74 -16.29 -11.41
N LYS A 37 4.48 -16.89 -10.48
CA LYS A 37 4.55 -16.42 -9.09
C LYS A 37 4.90 -14.93 -9.07
N VAL A 38 4.02 -14.11 -8.51
CA VAL A 38 4.28 -12.69 -8.35
C VAL A 38 5.39 -12.54 -7.32
N LYS A 39 6.47 -11.85 -7.69
CA LYS A 39 7.60 -11.56 -6.79
C LYS A 39 7.46 -10.16 -6.24
N THR A 40 7.75 -9.97 -4.95
CA THR A 40 7.80 -8.65 -4.31
C THR A 40 8.71 -7.67 -5.04
N LYS A 41 9.86 -8.12 -5.58
CA LYS A 41 10.74 -7.27 -6.39
C LYS A 41 10.07 -6.65 -7.63
N MET A 42 8.98 -7.24 -8.12
CA MET A 42 8.25 -6.74 -9.30
C MET A 42 7.28 -5.60 -8.94
N LEU A 43 6.92 -5.46 -7.66
CA LEU A 43 5.98 -4.45 -7.17
C LEU A 43 6.69 -3.52 -6.18
N ASN A 44 6.79 -2.25 -6.53
CA ASN A 44 7.33 -1.23 -5.62
C ASN A 44 6.27 -0.83 -4.58
N THR A 45 6.70 -0.64 -3.33
CA THR A 45 5.91 -0.09 -2.21
C THR A 45 5.07 1.13 -2.61
N ARG A 46 5.60 2.04 -3.44
CA ARG A 46 4.88 3.23 -3.91
C ARG A 46 3.67 2.88 -4.80
N THR A 47 3.79 1.86 -5.65
CA THR A 47 2.69 1.38 -6.48
C THR A 47 1.60 0.75 -5.61
N PHE A 48 2.01 0.01 -4.59
CA PHE A 48 1.08 -0.56 -3.61
C PHE A 48 0.31 0.52 -2.83
N VAL A 49 0.98 1.59 -2.40
CA VAL A 49 0.30 2.75 -1.79
C VAL A 49 -0.71 3.37 -2.75
N LYS A 50 -0.31 3.62 -4.01
CA LYS A 50 -1.22 4.18 -5.03
C LYS A 50 -2.45 3.28 -5.22
N TYR A 51 -2.25 1.96 -5.22
CA TYR A 51 -3.33 0.98 -5.29
C TYR A 51 -4.27 1.07 -4.08
N ILE A 52 -3.76 1.04 -2.84
CA ILE A 52 -4.59 1.12 -1.63
C ILE A 52 -5.38 2.43 -1.59
N LEU A 53 -4.77 3.56 -1.96
CA LEU A 53 -5.47 4.86 -2.00
C LEU A 53 -6.56 4.93 -3.07
N LYS A 54 -6.44 4.16 -4.15
CA LYS A 54 -7.44 4.11 -5.22
C LYS A 54 -8.54 3.08 -4.91
N GLU A 55 -8.15 1.82 -4.80
CA GLU A 55 -9.04 0.65 -4.78
C GLU A 55 -9.20 0.03 -3.38
N GLY A 56 -8.34 0.37 -2.43
CA GLY A 56 -8.40 -0.20 -1.07
C GLY A 56 -9.69 0.17 -0.34
N SER A 57 -10.06 -0.67 0.63
CA SER A 57 -11.19 -0.39 1.51
C SER A 57 -10.93 0.85 2.37
N ILE A 58 -12.00 1.41 2.94
CA ILE A 58 -11.89 2.59 3.82
C ILE A 58 -10.97 2.30 5.01
N THR A 59 -11.02 1.08 5.56
CA THR A 59 -10.16 0.66 6.67
C THR A 59 -8.69 0.64 6.27
N GLU A 60 -8.35 0.07 5.12
CA GLU A 60 -6.97 0.00 4.65
C GLU A 60 -6.41 1.39 4.31
N LYS A 61 -7.24 2.25 3.72
CA LYS A 61 -6.90 3.66 3.50
C LYS A 61 -6.61 4.35 4.83
N ARG A 62 -7.43 4.14 5.86
CA ARG A 62 -7.19 4.70 7.20
C ARG A 62 -5.91 4.19 7.84
N GLU A 63 -5.65 2.89 7.80
CA GLU A 63 -4.41 2.30 8.32
C GLU A 63 -3.16 2.81 7.59
N LEU A 64 -3.25 2.95 6.26
CA LEU A 64 -2.18 3.50 5.46
C LEU A 64 -1.87 4.94 5.87
N LEU A 65 -2.91 5.78 6.00
CA LEU A 65 -2.78 7.17 6.42
C LEU A 65 -2.29 7.29 7.87
N ALA A 66 -2.67 6.37 8.76
CA ALA A 66 -2.20 6.34 10.15
C ALA A 66 -0.69 6.06 10.28
N ASN A 67 -0.09 5.40 9.27
CA ASN A 67 1.35 5.13 9.21
C ASN A 67 2.16 6.23 8.49
N MET A 68 1.52 7.36 8.15
CA MET A 68 2.22 8.52 7.61
C MET A 68 3.00 9.22 8.72
N LYS A 69 4.27 9.54 8.45
CA LYS A 69 5.10 10.33 9.36
C LYS A 69 4.81 11.82 9.24
N SER A 70 4.39 12.25 8.05
CA SER A 70 4.02 13.63 7.77
C SER A 70 2.69 13.99 8.44
N ARG A 71 2.61 15.20 9.02
CA ARG A 71 1.35 15.72 9.57
C ARG A 71 0.52 16.37 8.47
N LEU A 72 -0.79 16.17 8.51
CA LEU A 72 -1.75 16.86 7.64
C LEU A 72 -2.41 17.98 8.44
N VAL A 73 -2.50 19.17 7.84
CA VAL A 73 -3.19 20.32 8.42
C VAL A 73 -4.45 20.57 7.60
N ILE A 74 -5.59 20.73 8.30
CA ILE A 74 -6.84 21.17 7.69
C ILE A 74 -7.07 22.62 8.10
N LYS A 75 -7.05 23.53 7.14
CA LYS A 75 -7.30 24.95 7.37
C LYS A 75 -8.06 25.52 6.17
N ASN A 76 -9.05 26.37 6.41
CA ASN A 76 -9.83 27.02 5.34
C ASN A 76 -10.43 26.05 4.31
N LYS A 77 -10.88 24.87 4.77
CA LYS A 77 -11.37 23.77 3.90
C LYS A 77 -10.33 23.19 2.93
N GLU A 78 -9.06 23.56 3.07
CA GLU A 78 -7.94 22.97 2.36
C GLU A 78 -7.18 22.00 3.27
N VAL A 79 -6.68 20.91 2.67
CA VAL A 79 -5.79 19.95 3.33
C VAL A 79 -4.38 20.18 2.79
N THR A 80 -3.44 20.45 3.67
CA THR A 80 -2.03 20.66 3.33
C THR A 80 -1.12 19.71 4.10
N LEU A 81 0.06 19.43 3.55
CA LEU A 81 1.13 18.73 4.26
C LEU A 81 1.85 19.74 5.14
N GLN A 82 2.05 19.43 6.41
CA GLN A 82 2.89 20.23 7.29
C GLN A 82 4.36 20.05 6.85
N GLU A 83 5.05 21.17 6.59
CA GLU A 83 6.50 21.19 6.37
C GLU A 83 7.27 20.80 7.64
#